data_AF-A0A9D7J1J6-F1
#
_entry.id   AF-A0A9D7J1J6-F1
#
_cell.length_a   1.000
_cell.length_b   1.000
_cell.length_c   1.000
_cell.angle_alpha   90.00
_cell.angle_beta   90.00
_cell.angle_gamma   90.00
#
_symmetry.space_group_name_H-M   'P 1'
#
loop_
_entity.id
_entity.type
_entity.pdbx_description
1 polymer ?
#
loop_
_entity_poly.entity_id
_entity_poly.type
_entity_poly.pdbx_seq_one_letter_code
_entity_poly.pdbx_strand_id
1 'polypeptide(L)'
;MFYSTLPNRIINLAIFIIVFVNGCSRGPDHPATQSAAMTKSEQSTAEMNVQVDDITKFDFKNYSYPLICEYRESSPNSTFKLIDVTDSKSPDNDKLLEVGLTEVLFDHVAGNGKSKEAIVIVSPLSHGSGMEYWVYIFGTDDHNKLKLLWSLGFGDRSAGGLRDVYGDKGNLVLEHYNNDFSKGYFPGPACCAKSYTRAVYEWTGYGYQLIEARKMRNSEDSASLKLSHLAKRQKG
;
A
#
# COMPACT_ATOMS: atom_id res chain seq x y z
N MET A 1 6.66 -31.00 65.78
CA MET A 1 6.25 -29.61 65.52
C MET A 1 7.46 -28.91 64.91
N PHE A 2 7.63 -28.97 63.58
CA PHE A 2 8.76 -28.38 62.86
C PHE A 2 8.23 -27.32 61.91
N TYR A 3 8.62 -26.06 62.14
CA TYR A 3 8.36 -24.94 61.23
C TYR A 3 9.43 -24.94 60.14
N SER A 4 9.02 -25.07 58.87
CA SER A 4 9.88 -24.80 57.70
C SER A 4 9.58 -23.41 57.17
N THR A 5 10.57 -22.52 57.23
CA THR A 5 10.56 -21.18 56.63
C THR A 5 10.90 -21.27 55.15
N LEU A 6 10.07 -20.66 54.30
CA LEU A 6 10.33 -20.47 52.85
C LEU A 6 11.07 -19.13 52.63
N PRO A 7 12.03 -19.04 51.70
CA PRO A 7 12.69 -17.77 51.38
C PRO A 7 11.92 -16.99 50.30
N ASN A 8 11.68 -15.71 50.60
CA ASN A 8 11.23 -14.69 49.66
C ASN A 8 12.25 -14.51 48.53
N ARG A 9 11.81 -14.69 47.27
CA ARG A 9 12.54 -14.22 46.09
C ARG A 9 11.93 -12.91 45.61
N ILE A 10 12.71 -11.84 45.74
CA ILE A 10 12.44 -10.52 45.18
C ILE A 10 12.68 -10.61 43.66
N ILE A 11 11.63 -10.37 42.86
CA ILE A 11 11.72 -10.27 41.41
C ILE A 11 12.04 -8.81 41.08
N ASN A 12 13.26 -8.53 40.65
CA ASN A 12 13.63 -7.24 40.08
C ASN A 12 13.02 -7.12 38.68
N LEU A 13 12.00 -6.28 38.53
CA LEU A 13 11.39 -5.93 37.26
C LEU A 13 12.22 -4.80 36.62
N ALA A 14 13.09 -5.14 35.67
CA ALA A 14 13.79 -4.15 34.86
C ALA A 14 12.82 -3.58 33.80
N ILE A 15 12.44 -2.31 33.95
CA ILE A 15 11.65 -1.57 32.96
C ILE A 15 12.61 -1.05 31.89
N PHE A 16 12.59 -1.68 30.71
CA PHE A 16 13.25 -1.15 29.52
C PHE A 16 12.38 -0.05 28.91
N ILE A 17 12.79 1.21 29.06
CA ILE A 17 12.20 2.32 28.30
C ILE A 17 12.82 2.26 26.90
N ILE A 18 12.06 1.70 25.94
CA ILE A 18 12.42 1.75 24.53
C ILE A 18 11.95 3.11 23.99
N VAL A 19 12.90 3.99 23.70
CA VAL A 19 12.64 5.24 22.98
C VAL A 19 12.55 4.89 21.48
N PHE A 20 11.33 4.90 20.94
CA PHE A 20 11.11 4.70 19.50
C PHE A 20 11.29 6.02 18.76
N VAL A 21 12.24 6.04 17.82
CA VAL A 21 12.42 7.15 16.89
C VAL A 21 11.60 6.83 15.64
N ASN A 22 10.56 7.63 15.35
CA ASN A 22 9.74 7.50 14.16
C ASN A 22 10.50 8.01 12.93
N GLY A 23 11.05 7.10 12.14
CA GLY A 23 11.59 7.38 10.82
C GLY A 23 10.78 6.67 9.74
N CYS A 24 10.37 7.40 8.69
CA CYS A 24 9.93 6.78 7.45
C CYS A 24 11.10 5.97 6.89
N SER A 25 10.94 4.65 6.76
CA SER A 25 11.97 3.80 6.18
C SER A 25 11.97 4.00 4.67
N ARG A 26 12.94 4.79 4.18
CA ARG A 26 13.27 4.84 2.75
C ARG A 26 13.74 3.45 2.33
N GLY A 27 13.08 2.86 1.33
CA GLY A 27 13.59 1.66 0.66
C GLY A 27 14.97 1.95 0.06
N PRO A 28 15.94 1.03 0.15
CA PRO A 28 17.27 1.25 -0.42
C PRO A 28 17.23 1.14 -1.95
N ASP A 29 17.88 2.09 -2.61
CA ASP A 29 18.16 2.06 -4.05
C ASP A 29 19.03 0.83 -4.42
N HIS A 30 18.43 -0.15 -5.11
CA HIS A 30 19.04 -1.28 -5.84
C HIS A 30 19.84 -2.36 -5.07
N PRO A 31 20.15 -3.53 -5.69
CA PRO A 31 19.24 -4.60 -6.09
C PRO A 31 19.43 -5.88 -5.26
N ALA A 32 18.35 -6.67 -5.17
CA ALA A 32 18.27 -8.08 -4.79
C ALA A 32 18.73 -8.51 -3.38
N THR A 33 17.77 -9.12 -2.68
CA THR A 33 17.92 -9.97 -1.49
C THR A 33 18.05 -9.24 -0.17
N GLN A 34 16.97 -8.59 0.27
CA GLN A 34 16.71 -8.46 1.72
C GLN A 34 15.22 -8.68 2.00
N SER A 35 14.94 -9.81 2.65
CA SER A 35 13.79 -10.01 3.51
C SER A 35 13.92 -9.02 4.68
N ALA A 36 13.51 -7.77 4.47
CA ALA A 36 13.37 -6.82 5.55
C ALA A 36 11.97 -7.00 6.15
N ALA A 37 11.91 -7.47 7.40
CA ALA A 37 10.74 -7.26 8.23
C ALA A 37 10.47 -5.75 8.25
N MET A 38 9.37 -5.33 7.62
CA MET A 38 8.99 -3.92 7.57
C MET A 38 8.56 -3.48 8.96
N THR A 39 9.48 -2.79 9.64
CA THR A 39 9.25 -2.20 10.95
C THR A 39 8.19 -1.10 10.86
N LYS A 40 7.10 -1.30 11.62
CA LYS A 40 6.16 -0.30 12.17
C LYS A 40 6.11 1.04 11.42
N SER A 41 5.22 1.15 10.44
CA SER A 41 4.73 2.46 10.01
C SER A 41 3.76 2.97 11.08
N GLU A 42 4.18 3.93 11.89
CA GLU A 42 3.24 4.85 12.53
C GLU A 42 2.65 5.74 11.43
N GLN A 43 1.69 5.16 10.71
CA GLN A 43 0.86 5.88 9.78
C GLN A 43 0.02 6.82 10.63
N SER A 44 0.40 8.10 10.64
CA SER A 44 -0.39 9.18 11.23
C SER A 44 -1.81 9.05 10.66
N THR A 45 -2.70 8.49 11.48
CA THR A 45 -4.13 8.42 11.27
C THR A 45 -4.61 9.85 11.36
N ALA A 46 -4.56 10.56 10.23
CA ALA A 46 -5.59 11.55 9.96
C ALA A 46 -6.91 10.75 9.85
N GLU A 47 -7.47 10.37 11.01
CA GLU A 47 -8.81 9.85 11.16
C GLU A 47 -9.76 10.97 10.72
N MET A 48 -10.01 11.04 9.41
CA MET A 48 -11.11 11.85 8.92
C MET A 48 -12.39 11.20 9.42
N ASN A 49 -13.13 11.94 10.25
CA ASN A 49 -14.35 11.51 10.91
C ASN A 49 -15.52 11.45 9.93
N VAL A 50 -15.40 10.62 8.90
CA VAL A 50 -16.40 10.42 7.85
C VAL A 50 -17.17 9.16 8.15
N GLN A 51 -18.44 9.30 8.50
CA GLN A 51 -19.38 8.19 8.68
C GLN A 51 -19.72 7.56 7.33
N VAL A 52 -19.65 6.23 7.27
CA VAL A 52 -19.84 5.42 6.07
C VAL A 52 -20.58 4.14 6.44
N ASP A 53 -21.88 4.10 6.16
CA ASP A 53 -22.71 2.91 6.42
C ASP A 53 -22.32 1.72 5.53
N ASP A 54 -21.90 2.02 4.30
CA ASP A 54 -21.48 1.03 3.30
C ASP A 54 -20.36 1.64 2.46
N ILE A 55 -19.14 1.14 2.66
CA ILE A 55 -17.94 1.64 1.97
C ILE A 55 -18.01 1.47 0.46
N THR A 56 -18.85 0.55 -0.05
CA THR A 56 -19.05 0.36 -1.49
C THR A 56 -19.79 1.53 -2.15
N LYS A 57 -20.47 2.35 -1.34
CA LYS A 57 -21.19 3.56 -1.79
C LYS A 57 -20.40 4.84 -1.52
N PHE A 58 -19.21 4.72 -0.92
CA PHE A 58 -18.39 5.88 -0.60
C PHE A 58 -17.82 6.53 -1.85
N ASP A 59 -17.88 7.87 -1.92
CA ASP A 59 -17.39 8.64 -3.04
C ASP A 59 -15.88 8.89 -2.93
N PHE A 60 -15.11 7.90 -3.36
CA PHE A 60 -13.65 8.00 -3.44
C PHE A 60 -13.18 9.06 -4.43
N LYS A 61 -13.96 9.40 -5.47
CA LYS A 61 -13.57 10.43 -6.45
C LYS A 61 -13.44 11.80 -5.79
N ASN A 62 -14.34 12.13 -4.87
CA ASN A 62 -14.35 13.43 -4.18
C ASN A 62 -13.62 13.44 -2.81
N TYR A 63 -12.94 12.34 -2.47
CA TYR A 63 -12.18 12.20 -1.23
C TYR A 63 -10.85 12.98 -1.23
N SER A 64 -10.36 13.36 -0.04
CA SER A 64 -9.04 13.99 0.14
C SER A 64 -8.02 12.95 0.58
N TYR A 65 -7.04 12.67 -0.27
CA TYR A 65 -6.07 11.61 -0.04
C TYR A 65 -4.84 12.15 0.67
N PRO A 66 -4.31 11.48 1.70
CA PRO A 66 -3.02 11.85 2.24
C PRO A 66 -1.91 11.49 1.23
N LEU A 67 -0.88 12.32 1.14
CA LEU A 67 0.32 11.96 0.39
C LEU A 67 0.93 10.67 0.96
N ILE A 68 1.34 9.76 0.07
CA ILE A 68 2.12 8.58 0.44
C ILE A 68 3.47 9.00 1.04
N CYS A 69 4.07 8.14 1.85
CA CYS A 69 5.25 8.46 2.66
C CYS A 69 6.41 9.03 1.84
N GLU A 70 6.62 8.51 0.63
CA GLU A 70 7.68 8.90 -0.31
C GLU A 70 7.60 10.39 -0.72
N TYR A 71 6.39 10.98 -0.70
CA TYR A 71 6.14 12.39 -1.04
C TYR A 71 5.82 13.23 0.21
N ARG A 72 5.82 12.63 1.40
CA ARG A 72 5.36 13.24 2.65
C ARG A 72 6.46 14.00 3.40
N GLU A 73 7.73 13.77 3.08
CA GLU A 73 8.86 14.35 3.82
C GLU A 73 8.88 15.89 3.85
N SER A 74 8.32 16.54 2.83
CA SER A 74 8.21 18.01 2.76
C SER A 74 6.98 18.55 3.50
N SER A 75 5.96 17.73 3.77
CA SER A 75 4.73 18.14 4.45
C SER A 75 3.97 16.94 5.03
N PRO A 76 4.14 16.62 6.34
CA PRO A 76 3.69 15.38 6.95
C PRO A 76 2.17 15.16 7.00
N ASN A 77 1.39 16.21 6.75
CA ASN A 77 -0.08 16.19 6.77
C ASN A 77 -0.68 16.71 5.46
N SER A 78 0.11 16.80 4.39
CA SER A 78 -0.42 17.23 3.10
C SER A 78 -1.39 16.21 2.54
N THR A 79 -2.51 16.71 2.06
CA THR A 79 -3.50 15.94 1.31
C THR A 79 -3.66 16.54 -0.09
N PHE A 80 -4.18 15.74 -1.00
CA PHE A 80 -4.54 16.17 -2.35
C PHE A 80 -5.95 15.70 -2.69
N LYS A 81 -6.59 16.41 -3.63
CA LYS A 81 -7.87 16.02 -4.23
C LYS A 81 -7.59 15.38 -5.58
N LEU A 82 -8.37 14.36 -5.92
CA LEU A 82 -8.31 13.80 -7.27
C LEU A 82 -8.89 14.81 -8.25
N ILE A 83 -8.30 14.85 -9.44
CA ILE A 83 -8.84 15.62 -10.56
C ILE A 83 -9.58 14.69 -11.51
N ASP A 84 -10.58 15.24 -12.19
CA ASP A 84 -11.19 14.55 -13.32
C ASP A 84 -10.25 14.66 -14.52
N VAL A 85 -9.75 13.52 -15.00
CA VAL A 85 -8.78 13.47 -16.11
C VAL A 85 -9.41 14.01 -17.41
N THR A 86 -10.74 14.01 -17.53
CA THR A 86 -11.43 14.59 -18.69
C THR A 86 -11.43 16.12 -18.71
N ASP A 87 -11.22 16.75 -17.55
CA ASP A 87 -11.31 18.20 -17.38
C ASP A 87 -9.93 18.87 -17.27
N SER A 88 -8.85 18.09 -17.40
CA SER A 88 -7.50 18.64 -17.30
C SER A 88 -7.17 19.48 -18.55
N LYS A 89 -7.27 20.80 -18.37
CA LYS A 89 -6.53 21.75 -19.21
C LYS A 89 -5.10 21.72 -18.67
N SER A 90 -4.12 21.56 -19.57
CA SER A 90 -2.69 21.58 -19.27
C SER A 90 -2.39 22.55 -18.14
N PRO A 91 -1.80 22.10 -17.01
CA PRO A 91 -1.63 22.95 -15.84
C PRO A 91 -0.80 24.18 -16.19
N ASP A 92 -1.29 25.36 -15.78
CA ASP A 92 -0.43 26.50 -15.52
C ASP A 92 0.61 26.07 -14.49
N ASN A 93 1.85 26.55 -14.64
CA ASN A 93 3.08 26.07 -13.98
C ASN A 93 3.12 26.09 -12.43
N ASP A 94 1.97 26.21 -11.74
CA ASP A 94 1.84 26.22 -10.29
C ASP A 94 1.44 24.84 -9.73
N LYS A 95 2.45 23.97 -9.64
CA LYS A 95 2.81 23.13 -8.47
C LYS A 95 1.82 22.14 -7.83
N LEU A 96 0.60 21.96 -8.30
CA LEU A 96 -0.27 20.91 -7.77
C LEU A 96 0.02 19.58 -8.48
N LEU A 97 0.28 18.54 -7.69
CA LEU A 97 0.36 17.18 -8.20
C LEU A 97 -1.04 16.79 -8.68
N GLU A 98 -1.21 16.71 -9.99
CA GLU A 98 -2.43 16.21 -10.60
C GLU A 98 -2.49 14.70 -10.40
N VAL A 99 -3.54 14.20 -9.74
CA VAL A 99 -3.71 12.77 -9.49
C VAL A 99 -5.12 12.35 -9.90
N GLY A 100 -5.22 11.34 -10.76
CA GLY A 100 -6.49 10.81 -11.25
C GLY A 100 -6.87 9.48 -10.57
N LEU A 101 -8.18 9.26 -10.39
CA LEU A 101 -8.70 7.95 -9.95
C LEU A 101 -8.53 6.94 -11.10
N THR A 102 -7.85 5.82 -10.83
CA THR A 102 -7.71 4.72 -11.80
C THR A 102 -8.79 3.67 -11.58
N GLU A 103 -8.92 3.17 -10.35
CA GLU A 103 -9.88 2.12 -10.02
C GLU A 103 -10.23 2.11 -8.53
N VAL A 104 -11.41 1.60 -8.22
CA VAL A 104 -11.80 1.21 -6.86
C VAL A 104 -12.29 -0.24 -6.90
N LEU A 105 -11.65 -1.10 -6.12
CA LEU A 105 -12.04 -2.50 -5.94
C LEU A 105 -12.53 -2.72 -4.52
N PHE A 106 -13.43 -3.68 -4.33
CA PHE A 106 -13.95 -4.04 -3.00
C PHE A 106 -13.78 -5.52 -2.73
N ASP A 107 -13.05 -5.86 -1.68
CA ASP A 107 -12.74 -7.25 -1.30
C ASP A 107 -12.50 -7.38 0.20
N HIS A 108 -12.51 -8.61 0.72
CA HIS A 108 -12.15 -8.89 2.11
C HIS A 108 -10.65 -9.13 2.20
N VAL A 109 -9.88 -8.10 2.56
CA VAL A 109 -8.41 -8.16 2.67
C VAL A 109 -7.90 -7.89 4.07
N ALA A 110 -8.75 -7.41 4.98
CA ALA A 110 -8.41 -7.23 6.39
C ALA A 110 -8.88 -8.39 7.31
N GLY A 111 -9.49 -9.44 6.76
CA GLY A 111 -9.82 -10.68 7.49
C GLY A 111 -10.83 -10.54 8.65
N ASN A 112 -11.39 -9.36 8.91
CA ASN A 112 -12.35 -9.13 10.01
C ASN A 112 -13.77 -9.66 9.69
N GLY A 113 -14.04 -9.99 8.41
CA GLY A 113 -15.29 -10.58 7.92
C GLY A 113 -16.55 -9.72 8.06
N LYS A 114 -16.45 -8.50 8.64
CA LYS A 114 -17.61 -7.63 8.92
C LYS A 114 -18.01 -6.80 7.71
N SER A 115 -17.04 -6.28 6.97
CA SER A 115 -17.24 -5.48 5.76
C SER A 115 -16.15 -5.77 4.75
N LYS A 116 -16.37 -5.34 3.50
CA LYS A 116 -15.31 -5.32 2.48
C LYS A 116 -14.42 -4.10 2.75
N GLU A 117 -13.15 -4.21 2.42
CA GLU A 117 -12.26 -3.05 2.31
C GLU A 117 -12.31 -2.50 0.87
N ALA A 118 -12.01 -1.22 0.73
CA ALA A 118 -11.82 -0.58 -0.57
C ALA A 118 -10.33 -0.52 -0.90
N ILE A 119 -9.95 -1.07 -2.05
CA ILE A 119 -8.62 -0.93 -2.66
C ILE A 119 -8.75 0.17 -3.71
N VAL A 120 -8.18 1.34 -3.43
CA VAL A 120 -8.24 2.50 -4.30
C VAL A 120 -6.90 2.68 -4.97
N ILE A 121 -6.92 2.69 -6.30
CA ILE A 121 -5.74 2.90 -7.14
C ILE A 121 -5.85 4.27 -7.78
N VAL A 122 -4.84 5.11 -7.57
CA VAL A 122 -4.75 6.43 -8.19
C VAL A 122 -3.44 6.55 -8.95
N SER A 123 -3.41 7.39 -9.97
CA SER A 123 -2.22 7.63 -10.79
C SER A 123 -1.91 9.11 -10.77
N PRO A 124 -0.72 9.53 -10.30
CA PRO A 124 -0.25 10.88 -10.60
C PRO A 124 -0.13 11.03 -12.11
N LEU A 125 -0.63 12.15 -12.65
CA LEU A 125 -0.47 12.48 -14.05
C LEU A 125 0.97 12.92 -14.26
N SER A 126 1.75 12.05 -14.88
CA SER A 126 3.06 12.40 -15.39
C SER A 126 2.92 12.86 -16.84
N HIS A 127 3.63 13.92 -17.23
CA HIS A 127 3.72 14.35 -18.63
C HIS A 127 4.65 13.44 -19.46
N GLY A 128 5.01 12.26 -18.94
CA GLY A 128 5.93 11.31 -19.54
C GLY A 128 5.28 9.94 -19.78
N SER A 129 6.09 8.96 -20.13
CA SER A 129 5.64 7.56 -20.31
C SER A 129 5.65 6.74 -19.03
N GLY A 130 6.08 7.33 -17.91
CA GLY A 130 6.11 6.73 -16.59
C GLY A 130 4.70 6.63 -16.01
N MET A 131 4.21 5.40 -15.85
CA MET A 131 2.95 5.10 -15.19
C MET A 131 3.23 4.68 -13.75
N GLU A 132 3.18 5.66 -12.85
CA GLU A 132 3.24 5.43 -11.40
C GLU A 132 1.84 5.20 -10.87
N TYR A 133 1.71 4.39 -9.81
CA TYR A 133 0.43 4.11 -9.18
C TYR A 133 0.56 4.17 -7.67
N TRP A 134 -0.42 4.75 -7.01
CA TRP A 134 -0.53 4.74 -5.56
C TRP A 134 -1.73 3.92 -5.17
N VAL A 135 -1.54 3.03 -4.19
CA VAL A 135 -2.58 2.16 -3.68
C VAL A 135 -2.92 2.58 -2.26
N TYR A 136 -4.21 2.74 -2.00
CA TYR A 136 -4.76 3.01 -0.67
C TYR A 136 -5.74 1.90 -0.32
N ILE A 137 -5.63 1.38 0.90
CA ILE A 137 -6.55 0.38 1.44
C ILE A 137 -7.37 1.05 2.53
N PHE A 138 -8.68 1.16 2.32
CA PHE A 138 -9.61 1.70 3.30
C PHE A 138 -10.49 0.61 3.88
N GLY A 139 -10.79 0.73 5.17
CA GLY A 139 -11.82 -0.04 5.85
C GLY A 139 -12.73 0.87 6.66
N THR A 140 -13.55 0.27 7.49
CA THR A 140 -14.38 0.96 8.48
C THR A 140 -13.97 0.54 9.89
N ASP A 141 -14.00 1.47 10.84
CA ASP A 141 -13.90 1.13 12.27
C ASP A 141 -15.22 0.58 12.82
N ASP A 142 -15.24 0.20 14.10
CA ASP A 142 -16.46 -0.31 14.77
C ASP A 142 -17.58 0.73 14.90
N HIS A 143 -17.31 2.00 14.57
CA HIS A 143 -18.28 3.10 14.56
C HIS A 143 -18.66 3.53 13.15
N ASN A 144 -18.41 2.68 12.14
CA ASN A 144 -18.67 2.94 10.72
C ASN A 144 -17.93 4.17 10.18
N LYS A 145 -16.77 4.53 10.74
CA LYS A 145 -15.96 5.62 10.19
C LYS A 145 -14.94 5.10 9.20
N LEU A 146 -14.79 5.80 8.09
CA LEU A 146 -13.77 5.50 7.09
C LEU A 146 -12.37 5.58 7.71
N LYS A 147 -11.59 4.52 7.56
CA LYS A 147 -10.23 4.43 8.08
C LYS A 147 -9.26 4.03 6.99
N LEU A 148 -8.18 4.78 6.84
CA LEU A 148 -7.04 4.35 6.02
C LEU A 148 -6.28 3.27 6.78
N LEU A 149 -6.24 2.06 6.22
CA LEU A 149 -5.54 0.91 6.78
C LEU A 149 -4.10 0.82 6.28
N TRP A 150 -3.87 1.19 5.02
CA TRP A 150 -2.54 1.13 4.40
C TRP A 150 -2.45 2.01 3.16
N SER A 151 -1.26 2.50 2.85
CA SER A 151 -1.00 3.23 1.61
C SER A 151 0.44 3.05 1.17
N LEU A 152 0.69 2.99 -0.13
CA LEU A 152 2.01 2.78 -0.70
C LEU A 152 2.08 3.30 -2.15
N GLY A 153 3.28 3.70 -2.58
CA GLY A 153 3.55 4.10 -3.97
C GLY A 153 4.27 3.04 -4.78
N PHE A 154 4.05 3.07 -6.08
CA PHE A 154 4.77 2.29 -7.07
C PHE A 154 5.38 3.19 -8.13
N GLY A 155 6.61 2.87 -8.53
CA GLY A 155 7.29 3.51 -9.65
C GLY A 155 6.69 3.13 -11.00
N ASP A 156 7.43 3.40 -12.08
CA ASP A 156 7.04 2.95 -13.41
C ASP A 156 7.28 1.44 -13.64
N ARG A 157 6.79 0.91 -14.76
CA ARG A 157 6.95 -0.51 -15.12
C ARG A 157 8.39 -1.04 -15.13
N SER A 158 9.38 -0.17 -15.34
CA SER A 158 10.80 -0.51 -15.33
C SER A 158 11.45 -0.39 -13.95
N ALA A 159 10.82 0.36 -13.05
CA ALA A 159 11.31 0.76 -11.75
C ALA A 159 10.35 0.36 -10.62
N GLY A 160 9.86 -0.88 -10.62
CA GLY A 160 9.07 -1.39 -9.50
C GLY A 160 7.56 -1.15 -9.61
N GLY A 161 7.04 -0.83 -10.79
CA GLY A 161 5.66 -0.40 -10.95
C GLY A 161 4.61 -1.43 -10.63
N LEU A 162 3.41 -0.94 -10.32
CA LEU A 162 2.26 -1.80 -10.00
C LEU A 162 1.88 -2.63 -11.23
N ARG A 163 1.70 -3.93 -11.02
CA ARG A 163 1.19 -4.86 -12.02
C ARG A 163 -0.26 -5.25 -11.71
N ASP A 164 -0.54 -5.56 -10.46
CA ASP A 164 -1.87 -5.99 -10.00
C ASP A 164 -2.01 -5.85 -8.48
N VAL A 165 -3.23 -5.65 -7.99
CA VAL A 165 -3.56 -5.66 -6.56
C VAL A 165 -4.99 -6.17 -6.36
N TYR A 166 -5.16 -7.17 -5.48
CA TYR A 166 -6.43 -7.86 -5.30
C TYR A 166 -6.50 -8.61 -3.97
N GLY A 167 -7.68 -9.05 -3.56
CA GLY A 167 -7.85 -10.00 -2.46
C GLY A 167 -7.75 -11.46 -2.92
N ASP A 168 -7.08 -12.30 -2.11
CA ASP A 168 -7.11 -13.75 -2.26
C ASP A 168 -7.21 -14.42 -0.89
N LYS A 169 -8.30 -15.14 -0.65
CA LYS A 169 -8.57 -15.90 0.59
C LYS A 169 -8.36 -15.07 1.86
N GLY A 170 -8.86 -13.83 1.88
CA GLY A 170 -8.74 -12.95 3.05
C GLY A 170 -7.43 -12.17 3.14
N ASN A 171 -6.49 -12.39 2.21
CA ASN A 171 -5.20 -11.69 2.17
C ASN A 171 -5.17 -10.64 1.07
N LEU A 172 -4.41 -9.58 1.28
CA LEU A 172 -4.07 -8.63 0.23
C LEU A 172 -2.91 -9.20 -0.60
N VAL A 173 -3.14 -9.35 -1.90
CA VAL A 173 -2.11 -9.75 -2.86
C VAL A 173 -1.71 -8.54 -3.68
N LEU A 174 -0.40 -8.36 -3.78
CA LEU A 174 0.21 -7.26 -4.49
C LEU A 174 1.24 -7.79 -5.47
N GLU A 175 1.16 -7.36 -6.72
CA GLU A 175 2.10 -7.71 -7.76
C GLU A 175 2.78 -6.45 -8.29
N HIS A 176 4.10 -6.41 -8.25
CA HIS A 176 4.90 -5.31 -8.81
C HIS A 176 6.00 -5.85 -9.72
N TYR A 177 6.31 -5.10 -10.77
CA TYR A 177 7.37 -5.46 -11.70
C TYR A 177 8.72 -5.44 -11.00
N ASN A 178 9.56 -6.44 -11.28
CA ASN A 178 10.93 -6.41 -10.77
C ASN A 178 11.78 -5.54 -11.67
N ASN A 179 12.67 -4.80 -11.03
CA ASN A 179 13.75 -4.15 -11.73
C ASN A 179 14.79 -5.21 -12.14
N ASP A 180 14.83 -5.55 -13.44
CA ASP A 180 15.77 -6.51 -14.00
C ASP A 180 17.06 -5.84 -14.56
N PHE A 181 17.42 -4.61 -14.14
CA PHE A 181 18.64 -3.87 -14.55
C PHE A 181 19.96 -4.48 -14.05
N SER A 182 20.03 -5.80 -13.93
CA SER A 182 21.17 -6.60 -13.46
C SER A 182 22.51 -6.39 -14.17
N LYS A 183 22.63 -5.48 -15.15
CA LYS A 183 23.86 -5.27 -15.93
C LYS A 183 24.23 -3.81 -16.24
N GLY A 184 23.63 -2.82 -15.58
CA GLY A 184 24.00 -1.40 -15.80
C GLY A 184 23.80 -0.89 -17.23
N TYR A 185 23.00 -1.61 -18.02
CA TYR A 185 22.70 -1.33 -19.42
C TYR A 185 21.19 -1.31 -19.55
N PHE A 186 20.63 -0.29 -20.20
CA PHE A 186 19.24 -0.25 -20.68
C PHE A 186 19.20 -0.99 -22.04
N PRO A 187 18.98 -2.31 -22.11
CA PRO A 187 19.00 -3.02 -23.38
C PRO A 187 17.56 -3.02 -23.90
N GLY A 188 17.14 -1.88 -24.47
CA GLY A 188 15.83 -1.74 -25.10
C GLY A 188 14.85 -0.83 -24.35
N PRO A 189 13.67 -0.56 -24.95
CA PRO A 189 12.67 0.30 -24.33
C PRO A 189 12.30 -0.28 -22.97
N ALA A 190 12.23 0.59 -21.96
CA ALA A 190 11.93 0.31 -20.55
C ALA A 190 10.53 -0.31 -20.31
N CYS A 191 9.90 -0.89 -21.33
CA CYS A 191 8.49 -1.26 -21.35
C CYS A 191 8.15 -2.58 -20.65
N CYS A 192 9.13 -3.45 -20.45
CA CYS A 192 8.84 -4.89 -20.46
C CYS A 192 9.69 -5.66 -19.45
N ALA A 193 9.36 -5.52 -18.16
CA ALA A 193 9.97 -6.31 -17.09
C ALA A 193 9.78 -7.82 -17.37
N LYS A 194 10.85 -8.61 -17.24
CA LYS A 194 10.84 -10.07 -17.51
C LYS A 194 10.28 -10.87 -16.34
N SER A 195 10.12 -10.21 -15.20
CA SER A 195 9.65 -10.81 -13.98
C SER A 195 8.88 -9.80 -13.14
N TYR A 196 8.08 -10.33 -12.22
CA TYR A 196 7.38 -9.54 -11.21
C TYR A 196 7.46 -10.28 -9.88
N THR A 197 7.25 -9.58 -8.78
CA THR A 197 7.13 -10.17 -7.46
C THR A 197 5.66 -10.17 -7.08
N ARG A 198 5.14 -11.35 -6.72
CA ARG A 198 3.85 -11.48 -6.04
C ARG A 198 4.12 -11.53 -4.55
N ALA A 199 3.58 -10.57 -3.81
CA ALA A 199 3.65 -10.47 -2.37
C ALA A 199 2.24 -10.65 -1.78
N VAL A 200 2.14 -11.44 -0.73
CA VAL A 200 0.89 -11.73 -0.01
C VAL A 200 1.02 -11.15 1.39
N TYR A 201 0.01 -10.39 1.79
CA TYR A 201 -0.03 -9.71 3.07
C TYR A 201 -1.26 -10.12 3.87
N GLU A 202 -1.05 -10.37 5.15
CA GLU A 202 -2.10 -10.64 6.14
C GLU A 202 -2.32 -9.41 7.02
N TRP A 203 -3.58 -9.10 7.32
CA TRP A 203 -3.91 -8.05 8.26
C TRP A 203 -3.85 -8.53 9.70
N THR A 204 -3.12 -7.80 10.55
CA THR A 204 -2.88 -8.18 11.96
C THR A 204 -3.76 -7.45 12.97
N GLY A 205 -4.73 -6.65 12.52
CA GLY A 205 -5.46 -5.70 13.36
C GLY A 205 -4.80 -4.33 13.46
N TYR A 206 -3.47 -4.27 13.28
CA TYR A 206 -2.68 -3.04 13.38
C TYR A 206 -2.02 -2.64 12.07
N GLY A 207 -1.86 -3.57 11.13
CA GLY A 207 -1.19 -3.34 9.86
C GLY A 207 -1.11 -4.61 9.01
N TYR A 208 -0.80 -4.43 7.74
CA TYR A 208 -0.50 -5.52 6.81
C TYR A 208 0.93 -6.03 7.05
N GLN A 209 1.07 -7.35 7.24
CA GLN A 209 2.35 -8.04 7.39
C GLN A 209 2.59 -8.94 6.18
N LEU A 210 3.81 -8.87 5.63
CA LEU A 210 4.21 -9.73 4.53
C LEU A 210 4.33 -11.18 5.02
N ILE A 211 3.57 -12.09 4.44
CA ILE A 211 3.60 -13.53 4.76
C ILE A 211 4.29 -14.36 3.69
N GLU A 212 4.23 -13.94 2.42
CA GLU A 212 4.91 -14.61 1.32
C GLU A 212 5.32 -13.59 0.26
N ALA A 213 6.53 -13.75 -0.31
CA ALA A 213 6.94 -13.04 -1.52
C ALA A 213 7.62 -14.00 -2.48
N ARG A 214 7.19 -14.00 -3.73
CA ARG A 214 7.75 -14.89 -4.76
C ARG A 214 7.99 -14.16 -6.07
N LYS A 215 9.21 -14.34 -6.61
CA LYS A 215 9.55 -13.92 -7.97
C LYS A 215 8.86 -14.83 -8.99
N MET A 216 8.12 -14.23 -9.90
CA MET A 216 7.35 -14.86 -10.96
C MET A 216 7.89 -14.43 -12.32
N ARG A 217 7.81 -15.31 -13.32
CA ARG A 217 8.13 -14.94 -14.71
C ARG A 217 7.00 -14.10 -15.28
N ASN A 218 7.33 -12.98 -15.92
CA ASN A 218 6.38 -12.22 -16.71
C ASN A 218 6.41 -12.78 -18.14
N SER A 219 5.35 -13.44 -18.58
CA SER A 219 5.21 -13.74 -20.01
C SER A 219 5.09 -12.42 -20.77
N GLU A 220 5.76 -12.31 -21.91
CA GLU A 220 5.94 -11.06 -22.66
C GLU A 220 4.60 -10.38 -23.05
N ASP A 221 3.50 -11.14 -23.12
CA ASP A 221 2.14 -10.66 -23.43
C ASP A 221 1.36 -10.07 -22.25
N SER A 222 1.96 -9.94 -21.06
CA SER A 222 1.27 -9.48 -19.83
C SER A 222 1.77 -8.16 -19.25
N ALA A 223 2.41 -7.32 -20.07
CA ALA A 223 2.98 -6.03 -19.68
C ALA A 223 1.95 -4.90 -19.40
N SER A 224 0.66 -5.20 -19.47
CA SER A 224 -0.43 -4.29 -19.09
C SER A 224 -0.92 -4.58 -17.68
N LEU A 225 -1.25 -3.52 -16.94
CA LEU A 225 -1.92 -3.60 -15.64
C LEU A 225 -3.14 -4.53 -15.75
N LYS A 226 -3.21 -5.56 -14.92
CA LYS A 226 -4.22 -6.63 -15.04
C LYS A 226 -5.48 -6.37 -14.19
N LEU A 227 -5.99 -5.14 -14.21
CA LEU A 227 -7.16 -4.76 -13.43
C LEU A 227 -8.48 -5.44 -13.87
N SER A 228 -8.53 -5.96 -15.11
CA SER A 228 -9.77 -6.46 -15.72
C SER A 228 -10.31 -7.80 -15.19
N HIS A 229 -9.64 -8.45 -14.24
CA HIS A 229 -9.94 -9.84 -13.87
C HIS A 229 -10.96 -10.04 -12.73
N LEU A 230 -11.37 -9.02 -11.98
CA LEU A 230 -12.28 -9.19 -10.84
C LEU A 230 -13.78 -9.10 -11.17
N ALA A 231 -14.16 -8.46 -12.29
CA ALA A 231 -15.56 -8.43 -12.73
C ALA A 231 -16.13 -9.81 -13.11
N LYS A 232 -15.27 -10.82 -13.35
CA LYS A 232 -15.69 -12.20 -13.69
C LYS A 232 -15.73 -13.16 -12.49
N ARG A 233 -15.17 -12.80 -11.34
CA ARG A 233 -15.12 -13.69 -10.15
C ARG A 233 -16.31 -13.54 -9.20
N GLN A 234 -17.14 -12.51 -9.33
CA GLN A 234 -18.36 -12.32 -8.53
C GLN A 234 -19.60 -13.09 -9.03
N LYS A 235 -19.43 -14.05 -9.96
CA LYS A 235 -20.52 -14.92 -10.46
C LYS A 235 -20.38 -16.40 -10.01
N GLY A 236 -19.58 -16.68 -8.99
CA GLY A 236 -19.43 -18.00 -8.39
C GLY A 236 -20.04 -18.03 -7.00
#